data_AF-F6IEI7-F1
#
_entry.id   AF-F6IEI7-F1
#
_cell.length_a   1.000
_cell.length_b   1.000
_cell.length_c   1.000
_cell.angle_alpha   90.00
_cell.angle_beta   90.00
_cell.angle_gamma   90.00
#
_symmetry.space_group_name_H-M   'P 1'
#
loop_
_entity.id
_entity.type
_entity.pdbx_description
1 polymer ?
#
loop_
_entity_poly.entity_id
_entity_poly.type
_entity_poly.pdbx_seq_one_letter_code
_entity_poly.pdbx_strand_id
1 'polypeptide(L)'
;MSDNHHELIAALKSSLIGQRYSPVVVRNYCAYASGFLDYLGQRGITVADVIDLHVEQYLRHAIVQFEKQRGRGPSARWHEVPRSGIHALLRLVHGQWPPAIKPACEADEVRFSICAEYEIWLREERGLACSSVAALMWEARNFLAWQIDHGLDGLAVLSVTDIDHYMDLRAPKLRRCSLKSVAERLRALLRYLHVTGRVTTDLSGHVLAPTLYAYEGVPSVLDRGQIIAVLESAEKDKSPAGLRDHAILQLLAAYGLRSGVS
;
A
#
# COMPACT_ATOMS: atom_id res chain seq x y z
N MET A 1 -6.03 -2.42 -33.45
CA MET A 1 -5.95 -2.18 -31.99
C MET A 1 -5.01 -3.17 -31.29
N SER A 2 -4.91 -4.43 -31.74
CA SER A 2 -4.06 -5.47 -31.13
C SER A 2 -2.55 -5.19 -31.18
N ASP A 3 -2.05 -4.50 -32.22
CA ASP A 3 -0.61 -4.21 -32.37
C ASP A 3 -0.10 -3.23 -31.30
N ASN A 4 -0.89 -2.20 -30.97
CA ASN A 4 -0.55 -1.23 -29.92
C ASN A 4 -0.51 -1.89 -28.52
N HIS A 5 -1.36 -2.88 -28.24
CA HIS A 5 -1.32 -3.59 -26.96
C HIS A 5 -0.03 -4.40 -26.79
N HIS A 6 0.41 -5.10 -27.85
CA HIS A 6 1.66 -5.87 -27.80
C HIS A 6 2.88 -4.97 -27.62
N GLU A 7 2.92 -3.83 -28.31
CA GLU A 7 4.00 -2.84 -28.15
C GLU A 7 4.07 -2.28 -26.72
N LEU A 8 2.92 -1.94 -26.13
CA LEU A 8 2.85 -1.43 -24.76
C LEU A 8 3.35 -2.46 -23.72
N ILE A 9 2.99 -3.73 -23.89
CA ILE A 9 3.46 -4.80 -22.99
C ILE A 9 4.96 -5.07 -23.18
N ALA A 10 5.47 -5.00 -24.42
CA ALA A 10 6.90 -5.10 -24.70
C ALA A 10 7.69 -3.94 -24.07
N ALA A 11 7.19 -2.71 -24.20
CA ALA A 11 7.79 -1.52 -23.58
C ALA A 11 7.78 -1.62 -22.03
N LEU A 12 6.66 -2.06 -21.45
CA LEU A 12 6.55 -2.31 -20.00
C LEU A 12 7.57 -3.34 -19.53
N LYS A 13 7.69 -4.47 -20.25
CA LYS A 13 8.65 -5.53 -19.93
C LYS A 13 10.09 -5.00 -19.91
N SER A 14 10.49 -4.25 -20.94
CA SER A 14 11.83 -3.66 -21.03
C SER A 14 12.09 -2.66 -19.91
N SER A 15 11.11 -1.82 -19.57
CA SER A 15 11.21 -0.86 -18.47
C SER A 15 11.40 -1.55 -17.11
N LEU A 16 10.62 -2.61 -16.83
CA LEU A 16 10.73 -3.37 -15.57
C LEU A 16 12.06 -4.11 -15.45
N ILE A 17 12.58 -4.65 -16.55
CA ILE A 17 13.92 -5.27 -16.58
C ILE A 17 15.01 -4.22 -16.30
N GLY A 18 14.91 -3.03 -16.92
CA GLY A 18 15.84 -1.91 -16.66
C GLY A 18 15.84 -1.45 -15.20
N GLN A 19 14.69 -1.52 -14.54
CA GLN A 19 14.52 -1.23 -13.12
C GLN A 19 14.95 -2.39 -12.19
N ARG A 20 15.53 -3.47 -12.74
CA ARG A 20 16.03 -4.65 -12.01
C ARG A 20 14.97 -5.42 -11.22
N TYR A 21 13.71 -5.41 -11.68
CA TYR A 21 12.69 -6.30 -11.12
C TYR A 21 13.01 -7.76 -11.40
N SER A 22 12.59 -8.66 -10.49
CA SER A 22 12.79 -10.10 -10.67
C SER A 22 11.96 -10.64 -11.86
N PRO A 23 12.43 -11.70 -12.55
CA PRO A 23 11.71 -12.27 -13.70
C PRO A 23 10.27 -12.67 -13.40
N VAL A 24 10.00 -13.13 -12.17
CA VAL A 24 8.66 -13.50 -11.70
C VAL A 24 7.76 -12.27 -11.61
N VAL A 25 8.27 -11.15 -11.07
CA VAL A 25 7.53 -9.89 -10.97
C VAL A 25 7.23 -9.32 -12.36
N VAL A 26 8.23 -9.31 -13.25
CA VAL A 26 8.07 -8.86 -14.64
C VAL A 26 6.95 -9.65 -15.33
N ARG A 27 6.97 -10.98 -15.24
CA ARG A 27 5.93 -11.84 -15.83
C ARG A 27 4.55 -11.52 -15.27
N ASN A 28 4.43 -11.41 -13.95
CA ASN A 28 3.14 -11.15 -13.30
C ASN A 28 2.60 -9.77 -13.70
N TYR A 29 3.44 -8.74 -13.73
CA TYR A 29 3.05 -7.38 -14.11
C TYR A 29 2.57 -7.34 -15.56
N CYS A 30 3.30 -7.96 -16.48
CA CYS A 30 2.87 -8.04 -17.89
C CYS A 30 1.54 -8.79 -18.04
N ALA A 31 1.31 -9.89 -17.30
CA ALA A 31 0.06 -10.64 -17.36
C ALA A 31 -1.14 -9.81 -16.88
N TYR A 32 -1.01 -9.12 -15.75
CA TYR A 32 -2.07 -8.26 -15.24
C TYR A 32 -2.30 -7.02 -16.10
N ALA A 33 -1.24 -6.41 -16.62
CA ALA A 33 -1.33 -5.31 -17.56
C ALA A 33 -2.03 -5.72 -18.87
N SER A 34 -1.72 -6.91 -19.41
CA SER A 34 -2.38 -7.44 -20.61
C SER A 34 -3.88 -7.65 -20.36
N GLY A 35 -4.24 -8.30 -19.25
CA GLY A 35 -5.65 -8.51 -18.90
C GLY A 35 -6.42 -7.20 -18.71
N PHE A 36 -5.75 -6.13 -18.24
CA PHE A 36 -6.34 -4.80 -18.15
C PHE A 36 -6.54 -4.16 -19.53
N LEU A 37 -5.56 -4.25 -20.42
CA LEU A 37 -5.69 -3.76 -21.80
C LEU A 37 -6.83 -4.46 -22.56
N ASP A 38 -6.97 -5.77 -22.40
CA ASP A 38 -8.07 -6.53 -22.99
C ASP A 38 -9.43 -6.05 -22.47
N TYR A 39 -9.54 -5.78 -21.17
CA TYR A 39 -10.73 -5.24 -20.54
C TYR A 39 -11.09 -3.84 -21.04
N LEU A 40 -10.09 -2.98 -21.24
CA LEU A 40 -10.29 -1.64 -21.82
C LEU A 40 -10.77 -1.74 -23.27
N GLY A 41 -10.14 -2.61 -24.07
CA GLY A 41 -10.52 -2.87 -25.45
C GLY A 41 -11.96 -3.35 -25.60
N GLN A 42 -12.44 -4.23 -24.71
CA GLN A 42 -13.83 -4.69 -24.69
C GLN A 42 -14.84 -3.58 -24.38
N ARG A 43 -14.42 -2.49 -23.72
CA ARG A 43 -15.26 -1.32 -23.40
C ARG A 43 -15.06 -0.15 -24.37
N GLY A 44 -14.18 -0.28 -25.36
CA GLY A 44 -13.82 0.82 -26.25
C GLY A 44 -13.10 1.98 -25.55
N ILE A 45 -12.48 1.75 -24.40
CA ILE A 45 -11.74 2.76 -23.65
C ILE A 45 -10.28 2.72 -24.14
N THR A 46 -9.72 3.87 -24.52
CA THR A 46 -8.31 3.94 -24.89
C THR A 46 -7.43 4.03 -23.65
N VAL A 47 -6.18 3.55 -23.73
CA VAL A 47 -5.23 3.59 -22.60
C VAL A 47 -4.90 5.03 -22.18
N ALA A 48 -4.99 5.98 -23.12
CA ALA A 48 -4.77 7.41 -22.86
C ALA A 48 -5.94 8.08 -22.12
N ASP A 49 -7.14 7.50 -22.15
CA ASP A 49 -8.34 8.03 -21.48
C ASP A 49 -8.64 7.33 -20.14
N VAL A 50 -7.69 6.54 -19.65
CA VAL A 50 -7.86 5.81 -18.38
C VAL A 50 -7.88 6.80 -17.22
N ILE A 51 -8.87 6.66 -16.35
CA ILE A 51 -8.98 7.32 -15.04
C ILE A 51 -8.96 6.29 -13.91
N ASP A 52 -8.75 6.70 -12.66
CA ASP A 52 -8.65 5.77 -11.51
C ASP A 52 -9.91 4.90 -11.35
N LEU A 53 -11.09 5.43 -11.68
CA LEU A 53 -12.35 4.68 -11.71
C LEU A 53 -12.29 3.44 -12.62
N HIS A 54 -11.65 3.53 -13.79
CA HIS A 54 -11.51 2.39 -14.71
C HIS A 54 -10.60 1.31 -14.12
N VAL A 55 -9.56 1.69 -13.37
CA VAL A 55 -8.69 0.76 -12.65
C VAL A 55 -9.45 0.04 -11.55
N GLU A 56 -10.24 0.78 -10.75
CA GLU A 56 -11.07 0.16 -9.71
C GLU A 56 -12.10 -0.82 -10.28
N GLN A 57 -12.80 -0.42 -11.35
CA GLN A 57 -13.78 -1.28 -12.01
C GLN A 57 -13.13 -2.55 -12.56
N TYR A 58 -11.92 -2.46 -13.12
CA TYR A 58 -11.16 -3.64 -13.53
C TYR A 58 -10.79 -4.53 -12.35
N LEU A 59 -10.29 -3.98 -11.25
CA LEU A 59 -9.89 -4.79 -10.10
C LEU A 59 -11.09 -5.56 -9.51
N ARG A 60 -12.27 -4.92 -9.44
CA ARG A 60 -13.51 -5.62 -9.05
C ARG A 60 -13.86 -6.74 -10.03
N HIS A 61 -13.76 -6.47 -11.34
CA HIS A 61 -13.99 -7.49 -12.37
C HIS A 61 -12.99 -8.66 -12.26
N ALA A 62 -11.71 -8.37 -12.02
CA ALA A 62 -10.65 -9.35 -11.90
C ALA A 62 -10.83 -10.26 -10.67
N ILE A 63 -11.35 -9.73 -9.56
CA ILE A 63 -11.73 -10.53 -8.37
C ILE A 63 -12.83 -11.53 -8.74
N VAL A 64 -13.90 -11.08 -9.42
CA VAL A 64 -15.00 -11.95 -9.86
C VAL A 64 -14.51 -13.03 -10.82
N GLN A 65 -13.60 -12.69 -11.75
CA GLN A 65 -13.01 -13.67 -12.67
C GLN A 65 -12.12 -14.68 -11.94
N PHE A 66 -11.34 -14.23 -10.96
CA PHE A 66 -10.49 -15.10 -10.14
C PHE A 66 -11.32 -16.12 -9.36
N GLU A 67 -12.42 -15.68 -8.76
CA GLU A 67 -13.36 -16.54 -8.03
C GLU A 67 -13.98 -17.59 -8.95
N LYS A 68 -14.45 -17.19 -10.13
CA LYS A 68 -15.00 -18.12 -11.14
C LYS A 68 -13.98 -19.17 -11.58
N GLN A 69 -12.72 -18.79 -11.75
CA GLN A 69 -11.68 -19.70 -12.24
C GLN A 69 -11.14 -20.65 -11.17
N ARG A 70 -11.06 -20.19 -9.91
CA ARG A 70 -10.40 -20.93 -8.83
C ARG A 70 -11.34 -21.48 -7.76
N GLY A 71 -12.64 -21.19 -7.86
CA GLY A 71 -13.66 -21.61 -6.90
C GLY A 71 -13.50 -21.02 -5.50
N ARG A 72 -12.65 -19.99 -5.34
CA ARG A 72 -12.39 -19.32 -4.06
C ARG A 72 -12.03 -17.85 -4.26
N GLY A 73 -12.32 -17.05 -3.24
CA GLY A 73 -11.90 -15.65 -3.16
C GLY A 73 -10.39 -15.49 -3.17
N PRO A 74 -9.85 -14.42 -3.78
CA PRO A 74 -8.45 -14.07 -3.64
C PRO A 74 -8.13 -13.65 -2.19
N SER A 75 -6.86 -13.71 -1.79
CA SER A 75 -6.44 -13.23 -0.47
C SER A 75 -6.66 -11.71 -0.35
N ALA A 76 -6.80 -11.20 0.88
CA ALA A 76 -7.05 -9.77 1.12
C ALA A 76 -6.03 -8.83 0.45
N ARG A 77 -4.77 -9.26 0.26
CA ARG A 77 -3.70 -8.49 -0.39
C ARG A 77 -3.51 -8.79 -1.87
N TRP A 78 -4.30 -9.69 -2.46
CA TRP A 78 -4.14 -10.12 -3.84
C TRP A 78 -4.18 -8.95 -4.82
N HIS A 79 -5.03 -7.95 -4.56
CA HIS A 79 -5.20 -6.76 -5.42
C HIS A 79 -3.96 -5.88 -5.51
N GLU A 80 -3.00 -5.97 -4.58
CA GLU A 80 -1.76 -5.17 -4.57
C GLU A 80 -0.87 -5.49 -5.79
N VAL A 81 -0.80 -6.76 -6.21
CA VAL A 81 0.06 -7.20 -7.31
C VAL A 81 -0.48 -6.81 -8.69
N PRO A 82 -1.76 -7.06 -9.04
CA PRO A 82 -2.38 -6.54 -10.26
C PRO A 82 -2.34 -5.02 -10.33
N ARG A 83 -2.65 -4.32 -9.22
CA ARG A 83 -2.65 -2.85 -9.18
C ARG A 83 -1.27 -2.29 -9.49
N SER A 84 -0.21 -2.91 -8.96
CA SER A 84 1.16 -2.45 -9.22
C SER A 84 1.57 -2.60 -10.68
N GLY A 85 1.21 -3.71 -11.34
CA GLY A 85 1.47 -3.93 -12.76
C GLY A 85 0.71 -2.95 -13.66
N ILE A 86 -0.58 -2.72 -13.35
CA ILE A 86 -1.41 -1.75 -14.07
C ILE A 86 -0.89 -0.33 -13.89
N HIS A 87 -0.53 0.06 -12.67
CA HIS A 87 0.05 1.38 -12.41
C HIS A 87 1.41 1.56 -13.11
N ALA A 88 2.22 0.50 -13.22
CA ALA A 88 3.46 0.55 -13.97
C ALA A 88 3.22 0.78 -15.47
N LEU A 89 2.24 0.10 -16.06
CA LEU A 89 1.79 0.35 -17.44
C LEU A 89 1.32 1.80 -17.60
N LEU A 90 0.46 2.28 -16.71
CA LEU A 90 -0.12 3.62 -16.81
C LEU A 90 0.92 4.71 -16.58
N ARG A 91 1.93 4.50 -15.72
CA ARG A 91 3.11 5.39 -15.63
C ARG A 91 3.89 5.45 -16.94
N LEU A 92 4.00 4.34 -17.66
CA LEU A 92 4.70 4.31 -18.95
C LEU A 92 3.97 5.13 -20.01
N VAL A 93 2.63 5.10 -20.02
CA VAL A 93 1.81 5.81 -21.01
C VAL A 93 1.57 7.28 -20.64
N HIS A 94 1.25 7.56 -19.38
CA HIS A 94 0.88 8.90 -18.90
C HIS A 94 2.06 9.68 -18.31
N GLY A 95 3.23 9.07 -18.18
CA GLY A 95 4.40 9.61 -17.47
C GLY A 95 4.25 9.54 -15.94
N GLN A 96 3.15 10.06 -15.40
CA GLN A 96 2.83 10.03 -13.97
C GLN A 96 1.48 9.35 -13.75
N TRP A 97 1.47 8.31 -12.90
CA TRP A 97 0.26 7.59 -12.52
C TRP A 97 0.30 7.15 -11.04
N PRO A 98 -0.79 7.36 -10.25
CA PRO A 98 -2.06 7.99 -10.62
C PRO A 98 -1.87 9.41 -11.15
N PRO A 99 -2.73 9.89 -12.06
CA PRO A 99 -2.61 11.25 -12.58
C PRO A 99 -2.64 12.20 -11.38
N ALA A 100 -1.84 13.26 -11.41
CA ALA A 100 -1.93 14.28 -10.36
C ALA A 100 -3.38 14.72 -10.29
N ILE A 101 -4.02 14.50 -9.12
CA ILE A 101 -5.41 14.92 -8.91
C ILE A 101 -5.40 16.41 -9.19
N LYS A 102 -6.09 16.83 -10.26
CA LYS A 102 -6.23 18.26 -10.53
C LYS A 102 -7.03 18.83 -9.36
N PRO A 103 -6.57 19.92 -8.74
CA PRO A 103 -7.32 20.53 -7.67
C PRO A 103 -8.70 20.91 -8.20
N ALA A 104 -9.75 20.37 -7.59
CA ALA A 104 -11.13 20.64 -7.99
C ALA A 104 -11.64 21.93 -7.33
N CYS A 105 -11.01 22.34 -6.23
CA CYS A 105 -11.33 23.52 -5.46
C CYS A 105 -10.07 24.15 -4.84
N GLU A 106 -10.21 25.36 -4.31
CA GLU A 106 -9.14 26.09 -3.61
C GLU A 106 -8.55 25.27 -2.43
N ALA A 107 -9.38 24.51 -1.72
CA ALA A 107 -8.93 23.64 -0.63
C ALA A 107 -7.97 22.53 -1.12
N ASP A 108 -8.18 22.00 -2.34
CA ASP A 108 -7.27 21.03 -2.94
C ASP A 108 -5.92 21.66 -3.29
N GLU A 109 -5.92 22.90 -3.80
CA GLU A 109 -4.68 23.63 -4.13
C GLU A 109 -3.82 23.83 -2.88
N VAL A 110 -4.44 24.29 -1.79
CA VAL A 110 -3.79 24.48 -0.49
C VAL A 110 -3.23 23.15 0.02
N ARG A 111 -4.02 22.07 -0.03
CA ARG A 111 -3.56 20.72 0.36
C ARG A 111 -2.35 20.27 -0.45
N PHE A 112 -2.38 20.43 -1.76
CA PHE A 112 -1.28 19.99 -2.62
C PHE A 112 -0.02 20.80 -2.40
N SER A 113 -0.13 22.12 -2.19
CA SER A 113 0.99 22.97 -1.81
C SER A 113 1.63 22.49 -0.51
N ILE A 114 0.82 22.25 0.54
CA ILE A 114 1.31 21.77 1.84
C ILE A 114 2.02 20.42 1.68
N CYS A 115 1.47 19.50 0.88
CA CYS A 115 2.12 18.23 0.58
C CYS A 115 3.45 18.38 -0.14
N ALA A 116 3.53 19.28 -1.14
CA ALA A 116 4.77 19.52 -1.88
C ALA A 116 5.86 20.10 -0.97
N GLU A 117 5.52 21.12 -0.17
CA GLU A 117 6.44 21.73 0.78
C GLU A 117 6.89 20.75 1.87
N TYR A 118 5.98 19.90 2.38
CA TYR A 118 6.32 18.89 3.37
C TYR A 118 7.27 17.84 2.78
N GLU A 119 7.07 17.41 1.53
CA GLU A 119 7.96 16.46 0.87
C GLU A 119 9.38 17.02 0.71
N ILE A 120 9.50 18.29 0.30
CA ILE A 120 10.77 19.00 0.21
C ILE A 120 11.43 19.05 1.58
N TRP A 121 10.69 19.47 2.62
CA TRP A 121 11.20 19.53 3.98
C TRP A 121 11.69 18.18 4.51
N LEU A 122 10.96 17.09 4.26
CA LEU A 122 11.39 15.75 4.67
C LEU A 122 12.67 15.28 3.96
N ARG A 123 12.88 15.72 2.73
CA ARG A 123 14.02 15.31 1.90
C ARG A 123 15.25 16.17 2.16
N GLU A 124 15.08 17.48 2.16
CA GLU A 124 16.17 18.45 2.18
C GLU A 124 16.57 18.83 3.61
N GLU A 125 15.59 19.13 4.47
CA GLU A 125 15.86 19.54 5.86
C GLU A 125 16.08 18.32 6.79
N ARG A 126 15.35 17.22 6.55
CA ARG A 126 15.47 16.01 7.39
C ARG A 126 16.32 14.89 6.80
N GLY A 127 16.72 14.97 5.53
CA GLY A 127 17.59 13.98 4.89
C GLY A 127 17.04 12.55 4.89
N LEU A 128 15.72 12.36 4.90
CA LEU A 128 15.14 11.03 5.03
C LEU A 128 15.27 10.21 3.73
N ALA A 129 15.41 8.89 3.89
CA ALA A 129 15.39 7.96 2.77
C ALA A 129 14.05 8.01 2.01
N CYS A 130 14.09 7.79 0.69
CA CYS A 130 12.91 7.87 -0.18
C CYS A 130 11.73 6.99 0.30
N SER A 131 12.01 5.80 0.85
CA SER A 131 10.99 4.90 1.39
C SER A 131 10.31 5.47 2.65
N SER A 132 11.06 6.14 3.52
CA SER A 132 10.54 6.84 4.70
C SER A 132 9.72 8.06 4.31
N VAL A 133 10.20 8.85 3.34
CA VAL A 133 9.44 9.99 2.78
C VAL A 133 8.12 9.51 2.19
N ALA A 134 8.13 8.46 1.38
CA ALA A 134 6.91 7.90 0.80
C ALA A 134 5.90 7.46 1.87
N ALA A 135 6.36 6.81 2.95
CA ALA A 135 5.51 6.38 4.04
C ALA A 135 4.89 7.55 4.83
N LEU A 136 5.65 8.62 5.06
CA LEU A 136 5.18 9.84 5.72
C LEU A 136 4.19 10.61 4.83
N MET A 137 4.52 10.76 3.55
CA MET A 137 3.67 11.43 2.55
C MET A 137 2.35 10.70 2.35
N TRP A 138 2.34 9.37 2.42
CA TRP A 138 1.10 8.59 2.38
C TRP A 138 0.15 8.96 3.51
N GLU A 139 0.66 9.08 4.74
CA GLU A 139 -0.18 9.47 5.88
C GLU A 139 -0.61 10.93 5.79
N ALA A 140 0.29 11.82 5.36
CA ALA A 140 0.00 13.24 5.21
C ALA A 140 -1.14 13.51 4.22
N ARG A 141 -1.09 12.87 3.05
CA ARG A 141 -2.14 13.00 2.04
C ARG A 141 -3.49 12.49 2.55
N ASN A 142 -3.50 11.37 3.27
CA ASN A 142 -4.73 10.82 3.85
C ASN A 142 -5.35 11.75 4.91
N PHE A 143 -4.53 12.27 5.82
CA PHE A 143 -5.00 13.18 6.87
C PHE A 143 -5.54 14.49 6.30
N LEU A 144 -4.83 15.11 5.36
CA LEU A 144 -5.27 16.37 4.75
C LEU A 144 -6.51 16.19 3.87
N ALA A 145 -6.66 15.05 3.18
CA ALA A 145 -7.91 14.74 2.48
C ALA A 145 -9.08 14.60 3.46
N TRP A 146 -8.88 13.83 4.54
CA TRP A 146 -9.90 13.64 5.58
C TRP A 146 -10.33 14.98 6.20
N GLN A 147 -9.39 15.88 6.48
CA GLN A 147 -9.64 17.20 7.06
C GLN A 147 -10.56 18.06 6.18
N ILE A 148 -10.35 18.05 4.86
CA ILE A 148 -11.21 18.75 3.90
C ILE A 148 -12.59 18.08 3.82
N ASP A 149 -12.63 16.75 3.71
CA ASP A 149 -13.90 16.01 3.60
C ASP A 149 -14.79 16.17 4.84
N HIS A 150 -14.20 16.41 6.01
CA HIS A 150 -14.91 16.66 7.27
C HIS A 150 -15.27 18.14 7.47
N GLY A 151 -15.00 19.01 6.49
CA GLY A 151 -15.43 20.41 6.49
C GLY A 151 -14.74 21.27 7.55
N LEU A 152 -13.51 20.92 7.94
CA LEU A 152 -12.75 21.76 8.87
C LEU A 152 -12.29 23.04 8.14
N ASP A 153 -12.57 24.20 8.74
CA ASP A 153 -12.26 25.55 8.23
C ASP A 153 -10.74 25.88 8.31
N GLY A 154 -9.92 24.98 7.77
CA GLY A 154 -8.48 25.09 7.72
C GLY A 154 -7.74 24.50 8.93
N LEU A 155 -6.42 24.46 8.82
CA LEU A 155 -5.53 23.83 9.80
C LEU A 155 -5.35 24.65 11.09
N ALA A 156 -5.65 25.95 11.07
CA ALA A 156 -5.49 26.83 12.22
C ALA A 156 -6.46 26.50 13.37
N VAL A 157 -7.62 25.90 13.04
CA VAL A 157 -8.69 25.54 13.98
C VAL A 157 -8.60 24.07 14.40
N LEU A 158 -7.59 23.33 13.91
CA LEU A 158 -7.43 21.91 14.20
C LEU A 158 -7.34 21.67 15.71
N SER A 159 -8.18 20.75 16.22
CA SER A 159 -8.27 20.44 17.64
C SER A 159 -7.75 19.03 17.97
N VAL A 160 -7.58 18.74 19.26
CA VAL A 160 -7.26 17.38 19.74
C VAL A 160 -8.38 16.40 19.39
N THR A 161 -9.64 16.84 19.47
CA THR A 161 -10.80 16.01 19.13
C THR A 161 -10.81 15.57 17.67
N ASP A 162 -10.35 16.43 16.75
CA ASP A 162 -10.23 16.06 15.33
C ASP A 162 -9.15 15.00 15.11
N ILE A 163 -8.05 15.09 15.84
CA ILE A 163 -6.97 14.09 15.80
C ILE A 163 -7.47 12.74 16.32
N ASP A 164 -8.19 12.74 17.44
CA ASP A 164 -8.77 11.54 18.02
C ASP A 164 -9.77 10.90 17.04
N HIS A 165 -10.63 11.70 16.43
CA HIS A 165 -11.59 11.23 15.43
C HIS A 165 -10.89 10.62 14.20
N TYR A 166 -9.82 11.26 13.70
CA TYR A 166 -9.03 10.67 12.62
C TYR A 166 -8.39 9.34 13.04
N MET A 167 -7.84 9.26 14.25
CA MET A 167 -7.23 8.02 14.76
C MET A 167 -8.24 6.90 14.96
N ASP A 168 -9.45 7.22 15.44
CA ASP A 168 -10.57 6.29 15.59
C ASP A 168 -11.07 5.77 14.24
N LEU A 169 -11.07 6.60 13.18
CA LEU A 169 -11.38 6.15 11.82
C LEU A 169 -10.36 5.14 11.30
N ARG A 170 -9.08 5.28 11.68
CA ARG A 170 -7.98 4.43 11.21
C ARG A 170 -7.91 3.11 12.00
N ALA A 171 -8.26 3.12 13.28
CA ALA A 171 -8.06 2.00 14.20
C ALA A 171 -8.72 0.66 13.77
N PRO A 172 -10.00 0.61 13.34
CA PRO A 172 -10.68 -0.64 12.99
C PRO A 172 -10.04 -1.41 11.83
N LYS A 173 -9.28 -0.71 10.97
CA LYS A 173 -8.69 -1.28 9.76
C LYS A 173 -7.24 -1.74 9.96
N LEU A 174 -6.66 -1.55 11.16
CA LEU A 174 -5.22 -1.67 11.38
C LEU A 174 -4.88 -2.53 12.60
N ARG A 175 -3.77 -3.28 12.50
CA ARG A 175 -3.15 -3.95 13.66
C ARG A 175 -2.48 -2.90 14.55
N ARG A 176 -2.33 -3.18 15.86
CA ARG A 176 -1.69 -2.27 16.83
C ARG A 176 -0.33 -1.73 16.36
N CYS A 177 0.49 -2.56 15.72
CA CYS A 177 1.77 -2.13 15.15
C CYS A 177 1.62 -1.11 14.02
N SER A 178 0.66 -1.31 13.12
CA SER A 178 0.35 -0.38 12.04
C SER A 178 -0.25 0.92 12.58
N LEU A 179 -1.08 0.85 13.61
CA LEU A 179 -1.67 2.02 14.26
C LEU A 179 -0.61 2.90 14.95
N LYS A 180 0.39 2.28 15.60
CA LYS A 180 1.55 3.01 16.12
C LYS A 180 2.31 3.73 15.00
N SER A 181 2.60 3.05 13.89
CA SER A 181 3.28 3.67 12.74
C SER A 181 2.47 4.82 12.14
N VAL A 182 1.14 4.72 12.11
CA VAL A 182 0.24 5.80 11.69
C VAL A 182 0.37 6.99 12.64
N ALA A 183 0.28 6.76 13.94
CA ALA A 183 0.43 7.81 14.95
C ALA A 183 1.79 8.52 14.81
N GLU A 184 2.89 7.79 14.67
CA GLU A 184 4.22 8.38 14.49
C GLU A 184 4.33 9.26 13.23
N ARG A 185 3.73 8.82 12.12
CA ARG A 185 3.69 9.61 10.87
C ARG A 185 2.82 10.85 11.01
N LEU A 186 1.68 10.73 11.70
CA LEU A 186 0.80 11.86 11.98
C LEU A 186 1.48 12.89 12.88
N ARG A 187 2.19 12.45 13.93
CA ARG A 187 3.00 13.34 14.78
C ARG A 187 4.03 14.13 14.00
N ALA A 188 4.72 13.47 13.04
CA ALA A 188 5.70 14.13 12.20
C ALA A 188 5.07 15.23 11.32
N LEU A 189 3.89 14.95 10.75
CA LEU A 189 3.14 15.95 9.99
C LEU A 189 2.69 17.12 10.85
N LEU A 190 2.06 16.86 12.01
CA LEU A 190 1.57 17.91 12.91
C LEU A 190 2.69 18.82 13.38
N ARG A 191 3.87 18.24 13.66
CA ARG A 191 5.07 19.02 13.99
C ARG A 191 5.50 19.93 12.85
N TYR A 192 5.51 19.42 11.62
CA TYR A 192 5.82 20.24 10.45
C TYR A 192 4.80 21.39 10.27
N LEU A 193 3.50 21.11 10.44
CA LEU A 193 2.46 22.12 10.34
C LEU A 193 2.59 23.18 11.43
N HIS A 194 3.02 22.80 12.64
CA HIS A 194 3.30 23.75 13.70
C HIS A 194 4.55 24.61 13.44
N VAL A 195 5.66 23.98 13.04
CA VAL A 195 6.93 24.68 12.72
C VAL A 195 6.75 25.69 11.58
N THR A 196 5.87 25.38 10.61
CA THR A 196 5.54 26.29 9.50
C THR A 196 4.42 27.28 9.82
N GLY A 197 3.93 27.31 11.07
CA GLY A 197 2.91 28.27 11.54
C GLY A 197 1.50 28.02 11.03
N ARG A 198 1.24 26.86 10.42
CA ARG A 198 -0.08 26.48 9.87
C ARG A 198 -1.05 25.97 10.94
N VAL A 199 -0.51 25.43 12.03
CA VAL A 199 -1.26 25.08 13.24
C VAL A 199 -0.71 25.91 14.39
N THR A 200 -1.60 26.56 15.14
CA THR A 200 -1.25 27.49 16.23
C THR A 200 -0.57 26.80 17.40
N THR A 201 -0.97 25.56 17.70
CA THR A 201 -0.48 24.77 18.84
C THR A 201 0.19 23.48 18.36
N ASP A 202 1.26 23.04 19.02
CA ASP A 202 1.83 21.72 18.73
C ASP A 202 0.90 20.60 19.22
N LEU A 203 0.16 20.01 18.29
CA LEU A 203 -0.72 18.89 18.56
C LEU A 203 -0.01 17.53 18.47
N SER A 204 1.27 17.48 18.10
CA SER A 204 1.99 16.21 17.92
C SER A 204 2.08 15.40 19.22
N GLY A 205 2.12 16.06 20.38
CA GLY A 205 2.10 15.40 21.70
C GLY A 205 0.77 14.73 22.06
N HIS A 206 -0.33 15.16 21.44
CA HIS A 206 -1.68 14.72 21.77
C HIS A 206 -2.14 13.49 20.96
N VAL A 207 -1.41 13.13 19.91
CA VAL A 207 -1.71 11.90 19.15
C VAL A 207 -1.48 10.70 20.05
N LEU A 208 -2.54 9.96 20.38
CA LEU A 208 -2.43 8.73 21.14
C LEU A 208 -1.98 7.57 20.24
N ALA A 209 -1.07 6.73 20.75
CA ALA A 209 -0.60 5.54 20.07
C ALA A 209 -0.68 4.35 21.04
N PRO A 210 -1.02 3.13 20.58
CA PRO A 210 -0.90 1.95 21.42
C PRO A 210 0.54 1.77 21.88
N THR A 211 0.75 1.59 23.18
CA THR A 211 2.04 1.12 23.70
C THR A 211 2.29 -0.27 23.13
N LEU A 212 3.41 -0.44 22.43
CA LEU A 212 3.87 -1.76 21.97
C LEU A 212 5.07 -2.15 22.81
N TYR A 213 4.96 -3.27 23.50
CA TYR A 213 6.13 -3.88 24.13
C TYR A 213 6.98 -4.53 23.05
N ALA A 214 8.30 -4.33 23.10
CA ALA A 214 9.21 -5.16 22.33
C ALA A 214 8.81 -6.62 22.58
N TYR A 215 8.60 -7.41 21.51
CA TYR A 215 8.18 -8.82 21.53
C TYR A 215 6.67 -9.16 21.56
N GLU A 216 5.73 -8.21 21.58
CA GLU A 216 4.26 -8.52 21.55
C GLU A 216 3.80 -9.30 20.30
N GLY A 217 4.55 -9.25 19.20
CA GLY A 217 4.25 -9.95 17.95
C GLY A 217 5.03 -11.25 17.73
N VAL A 218 5.89 -11.65 18.67
CA VAL A 218 6.62 -12.93 18.62
C VAL A 218 5.85 -13.91 19.49
N PRO A 219 5.31 -15.01 18.96
CA PRO A 219 4.85 -16.10 19.82
C PRO A 219 6.05 -16.49 20.69
N SER A 220 5.99 -16.24 21.99
CA SER A 220 7.05 -16.62 22.90
C SER A 220 7.04 -18.14 23.00
N VAL A 221 7.79 -18.79 22.10
CA VAL A 221 7.97 -20.25 22.01
C VAL A 221 6.65 -20.97 21.69
N LEU A 222 6.53 -21.50 20.47
CA LEU A 222 5.52 -22.52 20.19
C LEU A 222 5.79 -23.70 21.13
N ASP A 223 4.80 -24.08 21.94
CA ASP A 223 4.92 -25.26 22.79
C ASP A 223 5.14 -26.51 21.93
N ARG A 224 5.93 -27.47 22.43
CA ARG A 224 6.32 -28.67 21.68
C ARG A 224 5.09 -29.45 21.17
N GLY A 225 3.98 -29.42 21.91
CA GLY A 225 2.71 -30.00 21.47
C GLY A 225 2.08 -29.32 20.26
N GLN A 226 2.21 -27.99 20.14
CA GLN A 226 1.70 -27.24 18.99
C GLN A 226 2.53 -27.48 17.72
N ILE A 227 3.85 -27.64 17.87
CA ILE A 227 4.75 -28.01 16.76
C ILE A 227 4.37 -29.39 16.21
N ILE A 228 4.14 -30.37 17.10
CA ILE A 228 3.73 -31.73 16.71
C ILE A 228 2.37 -31.69 15.99
N ALA A 229 1.39 -30.95 16.51
CA ALA A 229 0.06 -30.85 15.87
C ALA A 229 0.12 -30.22 14.47
N VAL A 230 0.97 -29.22 14.26
CA VAL A 230 1.17 -28.59 12.94
C VAL A 230 1.89 -29.56 11.98
N LEU A 231 2.88 -30.30 12.46
CA LEU A 231 3.60 -31.31 11.66
C LEU A 231 2.67 -32.46 11.23
N GLU A 232 1.85 -32.98 12.14
CA GLU A 232 0.86 -34.03 11.85
C GLU A 232 -0.24 -33.55 10.89
N SER A 233 -0.65 -32.28 10.99
CA SER A 233 -1.60 -31.70 10.04
C SER A 233 -1.00 -31.56 8.65
N ALA A 234 0.27 -31.16 8.55
CA ALA A 234 0.97 -31.02 7.26
C ALA A 234 1.28 -32.39 6.61
N GLU A 235 1.50 -33.44 7.41
CA GLU A 235 1.74 -34.81 6.92
C GLU A 235 0.50 -35.42 6.25
N LYS A 236 -0.71 -34.99 6.65
CA LYS A 236 -1.98 -35.46 6.08
C LYS A 236 -2.23 -34.93 4.66
N ASP A 237 -1.56 -33.84 4.25
CA ASP A 237 -1.66 -33.30 2.89
C ASP A 237 -0.60 -33.92 1.97
N LYS A 238 -1.00 -34.95 1.22
CA LYS A 238 -0.12 -35.65 0.26
C LYS A 238 0.00 -34.96 -1.09
N SER A 239 -0.46 -33.72 -1.24
CA SER A 239 -0.22 -32.94 -2.44
C SER A 239 1.25 -32.55 -2.56
N PRO A 240 1.76 -32.26 -3.78
CA PRO A 240 3.13 -31.77 -3.96
C PRO A 240 3.44 -30.48 -3.18
N ALA A 241 2.42 -29.67 -2.85
CA ALA A 241 2.55 -28.49 -2.02
C ALA A 241 2.63 -28.86 -0.52
N GLY A 242 1.77 -29.76 -0.05
CA GLY A 242 1.76 -30.25 1.33
C GLY A 242 3.08 -30.92 1.74
N LEU A 243 3.67 -31.71 0.85
CA LEU A 243 4.99 -32.32 1.08
C LEU A 243 6.12 -31.29 1.20
N ARG A 244 6.04 -30.19 0.44
CA ARG A 244 7.01 -29.10 0.50
C ARG A 244 6.89 -28.32 1.80
N ASP A 245 5.65 -28.00 2.18
CA ASP A 245 5.36 -27.25 3.40
C ASP A 245 5.74 -28.07 4.64
N HIS A 246 5.49 -29.39 4.63
CA HIS A 246 5.93 -30.30 5.68
C HIS A 246 7.46 -30.35 5.85
N ALA A 247 8.21 -30.45 4.74
CA ALA A 247 9.67 -30.45 4.78
C ALA A 247 10.24 -29.11 5.32
N ILE A 248 9.63 -27.99 4.93
CA ILE A 248 10.01 -26.66 5.43
C ILE A 248 9.72 -26.53 6.93
N LEU A 249 8.56 -27.00 7.39
CA LEU A 249 8.17 -26.98 8.80
C LEU A 249 9.08 -27.87 9.67
N GLN A 250 9.48 -29.06 9.18
CA GLN A 250 10.45 -29.91 9.85
C GLN A 250 11.82 -29.24 9.99
N LEU A 251 12.32 -28.58 8.93
CA LEU A 251 13.60 -27.86 8.97
C LEU A 251 13.56 -26.68 9.95
N LEU A 252 12.46 -25.94 10.01
CA LEU A 252 12.29 -24.83 10.95
C LEU A 252 12.21 -25.31 12.41
N ALA A 253 11.54 -26.45 12.65
CA ALA A 253 11.42 -27.05 13.98
C ALA A 253 12.73 -27.66 14.48
N ALA A 254 13.55 -28.25 13.59
CA ALA A 254 14.81 -28.88 13.95
C ALA A 254 15.96 -27.88 14.14
N TYR A 255 15.99 -26.78 13.36
CA TYR A 255 17.14 -25.87 13.31
C TYR A 255 16.94 -24.52 14.00
N GLY A 256 15.75 -24.22 14.53
CA GLY A 256 15.53 -23.00 15.33
C GLY A 256 15.96 -21.70 14.63
N LEU A 257 15.83 -21.64 13.30
CA LEU A 257 16.30 -20.53 12.50
C LEU A 257 15.37 -19.33 12.68
N ARG A 258 15.87 -18.29 13.37
CA ARG A 258 15.26 -16.96 13.37
C ARG A 258 15.23 -16.45 11.92
N SER A 259 14.05 -16.08 11.41
CA SER A 259 13.94 -15.34 10.15
C SER A 259 14.66 -13.99 10.32
N GLY A 260 15.88 -13.89 9.79
CA GLY A 260 16.58 -12.62 9.65
C GLY A 260 15.76 -11.70 8.74
N VAL A 261 15.37 -10.56 9.27
CA VAL A 261 14.69 -9.50 8.54
C VAL A 261 15.73 -8.80 7.66
N SER A 262 15.46 -8.73 6.36
CA SER A 262 15.94 -7.65 5.48
C SER A 262 14.77 -6.72 5.18
#